data_AF-A0A3C1P0I3-F1
#
_entry.id   AF-A0A3C1P0I3-F1
#
_cell.length_a   1.000
_cell.length_b   1.000
_cell.length_c   1.000
_cell.angle_alpha   90.00
_cell.angle_beta   90.00
_cell.angle_gamma   90.00
#
_symmetry.space_group_name_H-M   'P 1'
#
loop_
_entity.id
_entity.type
_entity.pdbx_description
1 polymer ?
#
loop_
_entity_poly.entity_id
_entity_poly.type
_entity_poly.pdbx_seq_one_letter_code
_entity_poly.pdbx_strand_id
1 'polypeptide(L)' 'MDESTRRLLRFCLFLQGFAFLMMGGALIVRALILGWDVVTWILTALLIVIAGAGVWTVNRLRRG' A
#
# COMPACT_ATOMS: atom_id res chain seq x y z
N MET A 1 22.08 8.93 7.16
CA MET A 1 21.67 7.73 6.40
C MET A 1 22.54 7.64 5.18
N ASP A 2 23.03 6.45 4.84
CA ASP A 2 23.72 6.23 3.56
C ASP A 2 22.79 6.54 2.38
N GLU A 3 23.34 7.16 1.33
CA GLU A 3 22.62 7.55 0.11
C GLU A 3 21.92 6.34 -0.55
N SER A 4 22.49 5.13 -0.38
CA SER A 4 21.95 3.86 -0.86
C SER A 4 20.66 3.46 -0.13
N THR A 5 20.60 3.61 1.20
CA THR A 5 19.42 3.30 2.02
C THR A 5 18.26 4.23 1.68
N ARG A 6 18.54 5.51 1.44
CA ARG A 6 17.52 6.50 1.06
C ARG A 6 16.91 6.20 -0.30
N ARG A 7 17.74 5.74 -1.25
CA ARG A 7 17.31 5.33 -2.60
C ARG A 7 16.46 4.04 -2.56
N LEU A 8 16.86 3.07 -1.74
CA LEU A 8 16.10 1.85 -1.52
C LEU A 8 14.74 2.12 -0.89
N LEU A 9 14.67 2.97 0.14
CA LEU A 9 13.42 3.36 0.78
C LEU A 9 12.44 4.03 -0.19
N ARG A 10 12.93 4.90 -1.10
CA ARG A 10 12.11 5.52 -2.16
C ARG A 10 11.58 4.48 -3.14
N PHE A 11 12.38 3.49 -3.51
CA PHE A 11 11.95 2.39 -4.38
C PHE A 11 10.89 1.50 -3.70
N CYS A 12 11.08 1.16 -2.43
CA CYS A 12 10.07 0.45 -1.64
C CYS A 12 8.76 1.24 -1.53
N LEU A 13 8.83 2.57 -1.39
CA LEU A 13 7.67 3.45 -1.40
C LEU A 13 6.93 3.43 -2.74
N PHE A 14 7.67 3.45 -3.84
CA PHE A 14 7.09 3.34 -5.18
C PHE A 14 6.39 1.99 -5.35
N LEU A 15 7.02 0.89 -4.94
CA LEU A 15 6.43 -0.45 -4.96
C LEU A 15 5.17 -0.55 -4.09
N GLN A 16 5.18 0.05 -2.89
CA GLN A 16 4.00 0.09 -2.02
C GLN A 16 2.86 0.90 -2.64
N GLY A 17 3.16 2.06 -3.24
CA GLY A 17 2.16 2.86 -3.95
C GLY A 17 1.55 2.11 -5.13
N PHE A 18 2.37 1.40 -5.91
CA PHE A 18 1.89 0.58 -7.03
C PHE A 18 1.04 -0.61 -6.55
N ALA A 19 1.47 -1.30 -5.49
CA ALA A 19 0.70 -2.38 -4.88
C ALA A 19 -0.65 -1.88 -4.36
N PHE A 20 -0.68 -0.67 -3.79
CA PHE A 20 -1.91 -0.03 -3.33
C PHE A 20 -2.88 0.27 -4.47
N LEU A 21 -2.38 0.79 -5.60
CA LEU A 21 -3.20 1.01 -6.80
C LEU A 21 -3.75 -0.29 -7.38
N MET A 22 -2.91 -1.33 -7.51
CA MET A 22 -3.34 -2.63 -8.02
C MET A 22 -4.36 -3.30 -7.11
N MET A 23 -4.11 -3.34 -5.80
CA MET A 23 -5.09 -3.89 -4.85
C MET A 23 -6.34 -3.04 -4.76
N GLY A 24 -6.23 -1.71 -4.83
CA GLY A 24 -7.37 -0.80 -4.81
C GLY A 24 -8.29 -1.04 -6.00
N GLY A 25 -7.71 -1.14 -7.19
CA GLY A 25 -8.44 -1.51 -8.40
C GLY A 25 -9.12 -2.88 -8.28
N ALA A 26 -8.39 -3.90 -7.81
CA ALA A 26 -8.94 -5.23 -7.59
C ALA A 26 -10.08 -5.24 -6.57
N LEU A 27 -9.96 -4.47 -5.49
CA LEU A 27 -10.99 -4.31 -4.47
C LEU A 27 -12.24 -3.65 -5.04
N ILE A 28 -12.10 -2.54 -5.76
CA ILE A 28 -13.21 -1.78 -6.35
C ILE A 28 -13.97 -2.66 -7.34
N VAL A 29 -13.27 -3.30 -8.27
CA VAL A 29 -13.87 -4.19 -9.25
C VAL A 29 -14.60 -5.35 -8.56
N ARG A 30 -13.97 -5.94 -7.53
CA ARG A 30 -14.58 -7.03 -6.78
C ARG A 30 -15.83 -6.58 -6.02
N ALA A 31 -15.77 -5.44 -5.33
CA ALA A 31 -16.89 -4.88 -4.59
C ALA A 31 -18.07 -4.53 -5.52
N LEU A 32 -17.79 -4.11 -6.75
CA LEU A 32 -18.81 -3.81 -7.76
C LEU A 32 -19.46 -5.08 -8.36
N ILE A 33 -18.67 -6.14 -8.62
CA ILE A 33 -19.17 -7.35 -9.29
C ILE A 33 -19.75 -8.36 -8.30
N LEU A 34 -19.04 -8.62 -7.20
CA LEU A 34 -19.35 -9.66 -6.22
C LEU A 34 -20.01 -9.10 -4.95
N GLY A 35 -19.94 -7.79 -4.72
CA GLY A 35 -20.48 -7.16 -3.53
C GLY A 35 -19.55 -7.18 -2.32
N TRP A 36 -20.11 -6.81 -1.18
CA TRP A 36 -19.40 -6.70 0.10
C TRP A 36 -19.43 -8.01 0.90
N ASP A 37 -18.62 -8.97 0.46
CA ASP A 37 -18.42 -10.25 1.15
C ASP A 37 -17.21 -10.25 2.09
N VAL A 38 -17.06 -11.31 2.89
CA VAL A 38 -15.91 -11.54 3.79
C VAL A 38 -14.56 -11.40 3.07
N VAL A 39 -14.46 -11.86 1.82
CA VAL A 39 -13.22 -11.72 1.03
C VAL A 39 -12.93 -10.25 0.70
N THR A 40 -13.96 -9.45 0.42
CA THR A 40 -13.84 -8.01 0.17
C THR A 40 -13.40 -7.29 1.45
N TRP A 41 -13.88 -7.70 2.63
CA TRP A 41 -13.41 -7.20 3.92
C TRP A 41 -11.94 -7.53 4.19
N ILE A 42 -11.50 -8.76 3.90
CA ILE A 42 -10.09 -9.17 4.04
C ILE A 42 -9.19 -8.34 3.13
N LEU A 43 -9.59 -8.14 1.87
CA LEU A 43 -8.85 -7.31 0.93
C LEU A 43 -8.79 -5.85 1.38
N THR A 44 -9.89 -5.32 1.95
CA THR A 44 -9.93 -3.96 2.50
C THR A 44 -8.95 -3.82 3.67
N ALA A 45 -8.90 -4.80 4.58
CA ALA A 45 -7.96 -4.81 5.69
C ALA A 45 -6.50 -4.85 5.22
N LEU A 46 -6.19 -5.66 4.22
CA LEU A 46 -4.87 -5.70 3.57
C LEU A 46 -4.49 -4.34 2.96
N LEU A 47 -5.46 -3.69 2.32
CA LEU A 47 -5.28 -2.35 1.75
C LEU A 47 -4.89 -1.32 2.83
N ILE A 48 -5.59 -1.35 3.96
CA ILE A 48 -5.31 -0.48 5.11
C ILE A 48 -3.89 -0.72 5.64
N VAL A 49 -3.44 -1.98 5.73
CA VAL A 49 -2.08 -2.32 6.15
C VAL A 49 -1.04 -1.73 5.19
N ILE A 50 -1.28 -1.79 3.87
CA ILE A 50 -0.37 -1.22 2.87
C ILE A 50 -0.34 0.31 2.94
N ALA A 51 -1.50 0.96 3.12
CA ALA A 51 -1.54 2.40 3.37
C ALA A 51 -0.76 2.78 4.63
N GLY A 52 -0.93 2.04 5.72
CA GLY A 52 -0.21 2.25 6.97
C GLY A 52 1.31 2.09 6.80
N ALA A 53 1.74 1.04 6.09
CA ALA A 53 3.15 0.82 5.75
C ALA A 53 3.71 1.94 4.88
N GLY A 54 2.93 2.44 3.91
CA GLY A 54 3.28 3.59 3.08
C GLY A 54 3.49 4.85 3.90
N VAL A 55 2.53 5.21 4.74
CA VAL A 55 2.61 6.38 5.64
C VAL A 55 3.80 6.26 6.59
N TRP A 56 4.04 5.08 7.15
CA TRP A 56 5.20 4.82 8.00
C TRP A 56 6.52 5.00 7.25
N THR A 57 6.61 4.48 6.02
CA THR A 57 7.80 4.61 5.16
C THR A 57 8.06 6.08 4.79
N VAL A 58 7.02 6.86 4.46
CA VAL A 58 7.13 8.31 4.21
C VAL A 58 7.59 9.06 5.45
N ASN A 59 6.99 8.77 6.60
CA ASN A 59 7.37 9.41 7.86
C ASN A 59 8.82 9.10 8.25
N ARG A 60 9.28 7.88 8.00
CA ARG A 60 10.68 7.48 8.23
C ARG A 60 11.66 8.16 7.28
N LEU A 61 11.26 8.41 6.03
CA LEU A 61 12.02 9.17 5.04
C LEU A 61 12.06 10.69 5.33
N ARG A 62 11.01 11.25 5.94
CA ARG A 62 10.97 12.66 6.36
C ARG A 62 11.77 12.93 7.64
N ARG A 63 11.81 11.96 8.55
CA ARG A 63 12.54 12.06 9.83
C ARG A 63 14.00 11.59 9.75
N GLY A 64 14.44 11.02 8.63
CA GLY A 64 15.79 10.49 8.38
C GLY A 64 16.59 11.27 7.35
#